data_AF-A0A1H5SIW4-F1
#
_entry.id   AF-A0A1H5SIW4-F1
#
_cell.length_a   1.000
_cell.length_b   1.000
_cell.length_c   1.000
_cell.angle_alpha   90.00
_cell.angle_beta   90.00
_cell.angle_gamma   90.00
#
_symmetry.space_group_name_H-M   'P 1'
#
loop_
_entity.id
_entity.type
_entity.pdbx_description
1 polymer ?
#
loop_
_entity_poly.entity_id
_entity_poly.type
_entity_poly.pdbx_seq_one_letter_code
_entity_poly.pdbx_strand_id
1 'polypeptide(L)' 'MPEVKCAVSNCAYWGQGNNCRADIIMIEVDEHANADLSSEFAGEEFDTRHKDQAADRANTCCHTFKEKK' A
#
# COMPACT_ATOMS: atom_id res chain seq x y z
N MET A 1 -5.33 18.55 -0.95
CA MET A 1 -4.71 17.25 -1.33
C MET A 1 -4.56 16.43 -0.07
N PRO A 2 -4.82 15.12 -0.09
CA PRO A 2 -4.67 14.27 1.09
C PRO A 2 -3.20 14.21 1.54
N GLU A 3 -2.96 14.31 2.84
CA GLU A 3 -1.65 14.02 3.42
C GLU A 3 -1.59 12.56 3.83
N VAL A 4 -0.75 11.78 3.14
CA VAL A 4 -0.51 10.39 3.48
C VAL A 4 0.79 10.28 4.28
N LYS A 5 0.74 9.61 5.43
CA LYS A 5 1.92 9.38 6.26
C LYS A 5 2.44 7.96 6.06
N CYS A 6 3.76 7.82 5.92
CA CYS A 6 4.49 6.55 5.94
C CYS A 6 5.39 6.55 7.17
N ALA A 7 5.09 5.73 8.17
CA ALA A 7 5.90 5.59 9.38
C ALA A 7 7.06 4.58 9.22
N VAL A 8 7.09 3.86 8.10
CA VAL A 8 8.05 2.79 7.83
C VAL A 8 9.34 3.39 7.27
N SER A 9 10.36 3.55 8.12
CA SER A 9 11.59 4.29 7.80
C SER A 9 12.47 3.62 6.73
N ASN A 10 12.35 2.30 6.54
CA ASN A 10 13.00 1.54 5.47
C ASN A 10 12.19 1.44 4.18
N CYS A 11 11.04 2.12 4.07
CA CYS A 11 10.28 2.20 2.83
C CYS A 11 10.94 3.18 1.84
N ALA A 12 11.10 2.79 0.57
CA ALA A 12 11.67 3.59 -0.50
C ALA A 12 10.92 4.91 -0.73
N TYR A 13 9.63 4.95 -0.39
CA TYR A 13 8.78 6.14 -0.51
C TYR A 13 8.70 6.99 0.76
N TRP A 14 9.42 6.61 1.82
CA TRP A 14 9.46 7.39 3.06
C TRP A 14 10.16 8.73 2.83
N GLY A 15 9.50 9.82 3.21
CA GLY A 15 10.02 11.18 3.18
C GLY A 15 10.11 11.82 4.56
N GLN A 16 10.78 12.98 4.62
CA GLN A 16 10.92 13.76 5.86
C GLN A 16 9.57 14.03 6.52
N GLY A 17 9.52 13.86 7.86
CA GLY A 17 8.30 14.07 8.64
C GLY A 17 7.26 12.95 8.48
N ASN A 18 7.70 11.73 8.11
CA ASN A 18 6.83 10.59 7.79
C ASN A 18 5.89 10.88 6.61
N ASN A 19 6.24 11.79 5.71
CA ASN A 19 5.41 12.03 4.53
C ASN A 19 5.63 10.93 3.50
N CYS A 20 4.56 10.26 3.06
CA CYS A 20 4.62 9.31 1.96
C CYS A 20 4.83 10.07 0.64
N ARG A 21 5.80 9.62 -0.17
CA ARG A 21 6.13 10.20 -1.49
C ARG A 21 5.78 9.29 -2.66
N ALA A 22 4.96 8.27 -2.43
CA ALA A 22 4.49 7.41 -3.51
C ALA A 22 3.47 8.18 -4.37
N ASP A 23 3.55 8.02 -5.69
CA ASP A 23 2.59 8.62 -6.62
C ASP A 23 1.20 8.01 -6.46
N ILE A 24 1.14 6.74 -6.08
CA ILE A 24 -0.09 5.97 -5.86
C ILE A 24 0.07 5.13 -4.59
N ILE A 25 -0.99 5.08 -3.78
CA ILE A 25 -1.07 4.16 -2.64
C ILE A 25 -2.18 3.12 -2.88
N MET A 26 -1.95 1.89 -2.42
CA MET A 26 -2.94 0.82 -2.43
C MET A 26 -3.25 0.39 -1.01
N ILE A 27 -4.54 0.35 -0.67
CA ILE A 27 -5.03 -0.10 0.64
C ILE A 27 -6.02 -1.22 0.40
N GLU A 28 -5.77 -2.39 0.99
CA GLU A 28 -6.63 -3.58 0.88
C GLU A 28 -6.92 -4.20 2.23
N VAL A 29 -7.82 -5.18 2.26
CA VAL A 29 -8.16 -5.92 3.48
C VAL A 29 -7.02 -6.90 3.83
N ASP A 30 -6.66 -6.98 5.10
CA ASP A 30 -5.51 -7.77 5.60
C ASP A 30 -5.58 -9.27 5.26
N GLU A 31 -6.79 -9.81 5.06
CA GLU A 31 -7.00 -11.18 4.60
C GLU A 31 -6.33 -11.45 3.24
N HIS A 32 -6.25 -10.42 2.39
CA HIS A 32 -5.54 -10.44 1.11
C HIS A 32 -4.10 -9.90 1.20
N ALA A 33 -3.66 -9.42 2.37
CA ALA A 33 -2.32 -8.83 2.48
C ALA A 33 -1.16 -9.82 2.28
N ASN A 34 -1.45 -11.11 2.44
CA ASN A 34 -0.50 -12.21 2.18
C ASN A 34 -0.64 -12.79 0.76
N ALA A 35 -1.53 -12.26 -0.08
CA ALA A 35 -1.55 -12.62 -1.49
C ALA A 35 -0.21 -12.21 -2.11
N ASP A 36 0.36 -13.08 -2.94
CA ASP A 36 1.67 -12.88 -3.53
C ASP A 36 1.58 -11.85 -4.67
N LEU A 37 1.44 -10.59 -4.27
CA LEU A 37 1.33 -9.44 -5.16
C LEU A 37 2.60 -9.22 -5.99
N SER A 38 3.71 -9.89 -5.62
CA SER A 38 4.95 -9.86 -6.41
C SER A 38 4.75 -10.44 -7.82
N SER A 39 3.76 -11.32 -8.00
CA SER A 39 3.38 -11.87 -9.30
C SER A 39 2.43 -10.97 -10.10
N GLU A 40 1.64 -10.12 -9.44
CA GLU A 40 0.61 -9.28 -10.08
C GLU A 40 1.08 -7.85 -10.40
N PHE A 41 2.06 -7.31 -9.66
CA PHE A 41 2.64 -6.00 -9.95
C PHE A 41 3.50 -5.97 -11.24
N ALA A 42 3.82 -7.13 -11.82
CA ALA A 42 4.66 -7.22 -13.02
C ALA A 42 3.87 -7.03 -14.32
N GLY A 43 2.54 -6.99 -14.29
CA GLY A 43 1.75 -6.94 -15.53
C GLY A 43 0.37 -6.29 -15.43
N GLU A 44 -0.18 -6.07 -14.24
CA GLU A 44 -1.57 -5.63 -14.11
C GLU A 44 -1.64 -4.22 -13.51
N GLU A 45 -2.20 -3.31 -14.30
CA GLU A 45 -2.70 -2.01 -13.87
C GLU A 45 -3.48 -2.19 -12.56
N PHE A 46 -3.23 -1.34 -11.55
CA PHE A 46 -3.95 -1.29 -10.26
C PHE A 46 -5.36 -1.85 -10.44
N ASP A 47 -5.67 -3.04 -9.94
CA ASP A 47 -6.94 -3.70 -10.27
C ASP A 47 -8.10 -2.86 -9.72
N THR A 48 -8.63 -1.97 -10.57
CA THR A 48 -9.66 -1.00 -10.21
C THR A 48 -11.04 -1.65 -10.07
N ARG A 49 -11.15 -2.94 -10.40
CA ARG A 49 -12.43 -3.67 -10.44
C ARG A 49 -12.71 -4.38 -9.13
N HIS A 50 -11.69 -4.67 -8.34
CA HIS A 50 -11.84 -5.28 -7.03
C HIS A 50 -12.24 -4.23 -5.97
N LYS A 51 -13.26 -4.55 -5.18
CA LYS A 51 -13.79 -3.67 -4.12
C LYS A 51 -14.22 -4.51 -2.94
N ASP A 52 -13.43 -4.46 -1.88
CA ASP A 52 -13.73 -5.13 -0.62
C ASP A 52 -14.28 -4.18 0.44
N GLN A 53 -14.92 -4.78 1.44
CA GLN A 53 -15.34 -4.07 2.66
C GLN A 53 -14.64 -4.68 3.87
N ALA A 54 -13.82 -3.88 4.55
CA ALA A 54 -13.27 -4.25 5.84
C ALA A 54 -14.36 -4.20 6.92
N ALA A 55 -14.47 -5.26 7.72
CA ALA A 55 -15.36 -5.27 8.89
C ALA A 55 -14.95 -4.23 9.94
N ASP A 56 -13.64 -3.99 10.09
CA ASP A 56 -13.05 -3.04 11.03
C ASP A 56 -11.87 -2.30 10.41
N ARG A 57 -11.57 -1.09 10.91
CA ARG A 57 -10.45 -0.25 10.43
C ARG A 57 -9.08 -0.89 10.60
N ALA A 58 -8.94 -1.81 11.56
CA ALA A 58 -7.69 -2.53 11.79
C ALA A 58 -7.40 -3.57 10.70
N ASN A 59 -8.41 -3.96 9.91
CA ASN A 59 -8.29 -5.00 8.90
C ASN A 59 -7.87 -4.43 7.54
N THR A 60 -7.26 -3.24 7.48
CA THR A 60 -6.79 -2.65 6.22
C THR A 60 -5.29 -2.40 6.25
N CYS A 61 -4.58 -2.82 5.21
CA CYS A 61 -3.12 -2.77 5.07
C CYS A 61 -2.69 -1.99 3.83
N CYS A 62 -1.50 -1.38 3.87
CA CYS A 62 -0.94 -0.61 2.75
C CYS A 62 0.06 -1.45 1.96
N HIS A 63 -0.24 -1.71 0.68
CA HIS A 63 0.57 -2.56 -0.21
C HIS A 63 1.65 -1.80 -0.98
N THR A 64 1.80 -0.50 -0.72
CA THR A 64 2.78 0.37 -1.38
C THR A 64 4.17 0.29 -0.74
N PHE A 65 4.37 -0.59 0.24
CA PHE A 65 5.69 -0.78 0.82
C PHE A 65 6.67 -1.32 -0.24
N LYS A 66 7.83 -0.67 -0.31
CA LYS A 66 8.97 -1.13 -1.08
C LYS A 66 10.20 -0.92 -0.23
N GLU A 67 11.03 -1.92 -0.07
CA GLU A 67 12.26 -1.76 0.71
C GLU A 67 13.24 -0.80 0.00
N LYS A 68 13.96 0.02 0.78
CA LYS A 68 15.09 0.80 0.26
C LYS A 68 16.19 -0.14 -0.22
N LYS A 69 16.77 0.17 -1.39
CA LYS A 69 17.99 -0.48 -1.86
C LYS A 69 19.23 0.05 -1.14
#